data_AF-H0E3Y2-F1
#
_entry.id   AF-H0E3Y2-F1
#
_cell.length_a   1.000
_cell.length_b   1.000
_cell.length_c   1.000
_cell.angle_alpha   90.00
_cell.angle_beta   90.00
_cell.angle_gamma   90.00
#
_symmetry.space_group_name_H-M   'P 1'
#
loop_
_entity.id
_entity.type
_entity.pdbx_description
1 polymer ?
#
loop_
_entity_poly.entity_id
_entity_poly.type
_entity_poly.pdbx_seq_one_letter_code
_entity_poly.pdbx_strand_id
1 'polypeptide(L)'
;MISRRRTATAIHDLRRTIDCLPLHTRQAMLEGVRRDPIIVGAYTDGDGGVCPMLSAHRRGGRTSFLAFARTWDRFTSAPSRGSRPATPRELRILERHLEASIAADVDAGSNTPLGDVIAEHRDLVATRRVVRRRAAAQPSLADAIAEHRALADRSALEGEHEVPQEAPRRRRGTGVRLPDWMRPIGSIEDYELAIAEVDRQRVRLGLVGDTAGPLAAEDPAVAVDGDTRRPVAH
;
A
#
# COMPACT_ATOMS: atom_id res chain seq x y z
N MET A 1 -5.06 24.07 -34.54
CA MET A 1 -4.12 22.92 -34.47
C MET A 1 -3.71 22.49 -33.04
N ILE A 2 -3.80 23.34 -32.02
CA ILE A 2 -3.34 23.05 -30.63
C ILE A 2 -4.19 21.98 -29.90
N SER A 3 -5.49 21.88 -30.19
CA SER A 3 -6.41 20.97 -29.50
C SER A 3 -6.12 19.49 -29.74
N ARG A 4 -5.83 19.07 -31.00
CA ARG A 4 -5.53 17.66 -31.32
C ARG A 4 -4.28 17.12 -30.62
N ARG A 5 -3.21 17.92 -30.52
CA ARG A 5 -1.97 17.50 -29.85
C ARG A 5 -2.21 17.26 -28.36
N ARG A 6 -2.95 18.15 -27.70
CA ARG A 6 -3.30 17.99 -26.28
C ARG A 6 -4.13 16.72 -26.01
N THR A 7 -5.10 16.42 -26.87
CA THR A 7 -5.91 15.20 -26.74
C THR A 7 -5.08 13.93 -26.95
N ALA A 8 -4.18 13.92 -27.95
CA ALA A 8 -3.29 12.79 -28.20
C ALA A 8 -2.35 12.52 -27.01
N THR A 9 -1.78 13.57 -26.41
CA THR A 9 -0.97 13.46 -25.19
C THR A 9 -1.79 12.92 -24.02
N ALA A 10 -3.01 13.41 -23.82
CA ALA A 10 -3.88 12.95 -22.73
C ALA A 10 -4.25 11.46 -22.85
N ILE A 11 -4.55 10.99 -24.07
CA ILE A 11 -4.82 9.57 -24.34
C ILE A 11 -3.57 8.72 -24.06
N HIS A 12 -2.41 9.17 -24.52
CA HIS A 12 -1.15 8.45 -24.31
C HIS A 12 -0.77 8.39 -22.82
N ASP A 13 -0.98 9.47 -22.07
CA ASP A 13 -0.77 9.50 -20.63
C ASP A 13 -1.74 8.55 -19.91
N LEU A 14 -3.02 8.53 -20.30
CA LEU A 14 -4.01 7.62 -19.75
C LEU A 14 -3.59 6.16 -19.93
N ARG A 15 -3.22 5.78 -21.16
CA ARG A 15 -2.70 4.45 -21.46
C ARG A 15 -1.51 4.08 -20.58
N ARG A 16 -0.49 4.95 -20.50
CA ARG A 16 0.68 4.70 -19.64
C ARG A 16 0.31 4.53 -18.17
N THR A 17 -0.65 5.29 -17.65
CA THR A 17 -1.10 5.09 -16.27
C THR A 17 -1.87 3.80 -16.07
N ILE A 18 -2.64 3.35 -17.07
CA ILE A 18 -3.33 2.06 -17.03
C ILE A 18 -2.32 0.91 -17.00
N ASP A 19 -1.29 0.95 -17.84
CA ASP A 19 -0.25 -0.08 -17.90
C ASP A 19 0.56 -0.21 -16.59
N CYS A 20 0.53 0.81 -15.73
CA CYS A 20 1.14 0.79 -14.41
C CYS A 20 0.22 0.25 -13.31
N LEU A 21 -1.05 -0.03 -13.59
CA LEU A 21 -1.97 -0.63 -12.63
C LEU A 21 -1.70 -2.14 -12.52
N PRO A 22 -1.80 -2.73 -11.31
CA PRO A 22 -1.77 -4.18 -11.15
C PRO A 22 -2.80 -4.86 -12.05
N LEU A 23 -2.47 -6.04 -12.58
CA LEU A 23 -3.34 -6.77 -13.52
C LEU A 23 -4.76 -7.00 -12.95
N HIS A 24 -4.85 -7.49 -11.71
CA HIS A 24 -6.12 -7.72 -11.03
C HIS A 24 -6.94 -6.43 -10.88
N THR A 25 -6.29 -5.27 -10.69
CA THR A 25 -6.95 -3.96 -10.63
C THR A 25 -7.49 -3.55 -12.00
N ARG A 26 -6.74 -3.75 -13.09
CA ARG A 26 -7.23 -3.49 -14.46
C ARG A 26 -8.44 -4.35 -14.79
N GLN A 27 -8.41 -5.63 -14.45
CA GLN A 27 -9.52 -6.57 -14.65
C GLN A 27 -10.77 -6.15 -13.87
N ALA A 28 -10.63 -5.88 -12.57
CA ALA A 28 -11.73 -5.41 -11.73
C ALA A 28 -12.29 -4.05 -12.22
N MET A 29 -11.42 -3.16 -12.71
CA MET A 29 -11.84 -1.89 -13.30
C MET A 29 -12.62 -2.09 -14.59
N LEU A 30 -12.19 -2.99 -15.48
CA LEU A 30 -12.90 -3.30 -16.73
C LEU A 30 -14.28 -3.88 -16.46
N GLU A 31 -14.39 -4.82 -15.52
CA GLU A 31 -15.68 -5.34 -15.06
C GLU A 31 -16.55 -4.24 -14.46
N GLY A 32 -15.94 -3.35 -13.69
CA GLY A 32 -16.59 -2.19 -13.07
C GLY A 32 -17.18 -1.21 -14.06
N VAL A 33 -16.36 -0.74 -15.01
CA VAL A 33 -16.74 0.21 -16.05
C VAL A 33 -17.89 -0.30 -16.92
N ARG A 34 -17.97 -1.62 -17.15
CA ARG A 34 -19.05 -2.24 -17.92
C ARG A 34 -20.38 -2.38 -17.16
N ARG A 35 -20.38 -2.30 -15.83
CA ARG A 35 -21.55 -2.57 -14.98
C ARG A 35 -22.08 -1.36 -14.23
N ASP A 36 -21.19 -0.44 -13.85
CA ASP A 36 -21.55 0.68 -12.99
C ASP A 36 -21.75 1.97 -13.79
N PRO A 37 -22.60 2.90 -13.32
CA PRO A 37 -22.64 4.25 -13.84
C PRO A 37 -21.35 4.98 -13.49
N ILE A 38 -20.49 5.20 -14.49
CA ILE A 38 -19.19 5.83 -14.29
C ILE A 38 -19.28 7.35 -14.38
N ILE A 39 -18.66 8.02 -13.41
CA ILE A 39 -18.52 9.48 -13.36
C ILE A 39 -17.08 9.94 -13.49
N VAL A 40 -16.91 11.24 -13.73
CA VAL A 40 -15.62 11.94 -13.78
C VAL A 40 -15.63 13.10 -12.78
N GLY A 41 -14.46 13.47 -12.25
CA GLY A 41 -14.29 14.64 -11.37
C GLY A 41 -14.59 14.44 -9.88
N ALA A 42 -15.19 13.30 -9.49
CA ALA A 42 -15.42 12.98 -8.09
C ALA A 42 -15.32 11.46 -7.84
N TYR A 43 -15.30 11.08 -6.56
CA TYR A 43 -15.28 9.68 -6.12
C TYR A 43 -16.65 9.00 -6.26
N THR A 44 -17.70 9.72 -5.85
CA THR A 44 -19.12 9.38 -6.02
C THR A 44 -19.89 10.66 -6.36
N ASP A 45 -21.05 10.55 -7.00
CA ASP A 45 -21.94 11.70 -7.24
C ASP A 45 -23.09 11.80 -6.21
N GLY A 46 -23.33 10.75 -5.44
CA GLY A 46 -24.44 10.66 -4.47
C GLY A 46 -25.69 9.98 -5.04
N ASP A 47 -25.80 9.88 -6.36
CA ASP A 47 -26.94 9.29 -7.09
C ASP A 47 -26.64 7.87 -7.58
N GLY A 48 -25.52 7.30 -7.12
CA GLY A 48 -25.07 5.95 -7.44
C GLY A 48 -23.92 5.89 -8.45
N GLY A 49 -23.57 7.02 -9.07
CA GLY A 49 -22.40 7.15 -9.92
C GLY A 49 -21.10 7.03 -9.14
N VAL A 50 -20.13 6.34 -9.73
CA VAL A 50 -18.82 6.07 -9.10
C VAL A 50 -17.66 6.28 -10.06
N CYS A 51 -16.51 6.70 -9.54
CA CYS A 51 -15.32 6.77 -10.38
C CYS A 51 -14.82 5.36 -10.75
N PRO A 52 -14.05 5.20 -11.84
CA PRO A 52 -13.55 3.89 -12.26
C PRO A 52 -12.73 3.20 -11.17
N MET A 53 -11.99 3.96 -10.34
CA MET A 53 -11.22 3.36 -9.25
C MET A 53 -12.09 2.79 -8.14
N LEU A 54 -13.13 3.52 -7.71
CA LEU A 54 -14.04 3.02 -6.69
C LEU A 54 -14.79 1.79 -7.21
N SER A 55 -15.20 1.81 -8.48
CA SER A 55 -15.82 0.67 -9.15
C SER A 55 -14.92 -0.58 -9.12
N ALA A 56 -13.62 -0.42 -9.40
CA ALA A 56 -12.62 -1.48 -9.28
C ALA A 56 -12.44 -1.95 -7.83
N HIS A 57 -12.35 -1.03 -6.87
CA HIS A 57 -12.17 -1.34 -5.45
C HIS A 57 -13.31 -2.19 -4.88
N ARG A 58 -14.55 -1.89 -5.29
CA ARG A 58 -15.75 -2.68 -4.92
C ARG A 58 -15.68 -4.12 -5.43
N ARG A 59 -14.87 -4.39 -6.45
CA ARG A 59 -14.65 -5.71 -7.05
C ARG A 59 -13.31 -6.34 -6.66
N GLY A 60 -12.68 -5.84 -5.59
CA GLY A 60 -11.41 -6.38 -5.08
C GLY A 60 -10.15 -5.84 -5.74
N GLY A 61 -10.26 -4.94 -6.73
CA GLY A 61 -9.14 -4.26 -7.39
C GLY A 61 -8.50 -3.13 -6.57
N ARG A 62 -8.24 -3.34 -5.28
CA ARG A 62 -7.73 -2.30 -4.37
C ARG A 62 -6.31 -1.88 -4.73
N THR A 63 -6.09 -0.58 -4.89
CA THR A 63 -4.77 0.02 -5.11
C THR A 63 -4.71 1.45 -4.58
N SER A 64 -3.52 1.91 -4.19
CA SER A 64 -3.22 3.29 -3.79
C SER A 64 -2.74 4.18 -4.97
N PHE A 65 -2.91 3.71 -6.21
CA PHE A 65 -2.39 4.38 -7.41
C PHE A 65 -3.21 5.61 -7.83
N LEU A 66 -3.02 6.73 -7.13
CA LEU A 66 -3.69 8.02 -7.38
C LEU A 66 -3.38 8.65 -8.74
N ALA A 67 -2.30 8.23 -9.41
CA ALA A 67 -1.91 8.78 -10.71
C ALA A 67 -2.96 8.51 -11.79
N PHE A 68 -3.63 7.34 -11.75
CA PHE A 68 -4.71 7.04 -12.67
C PHE A 68 -5.87 8.04 -12.55
N ALA A 69 -6.37 8.30 -11.33
CA ALA A 69 -7.49 9.21 -11.12
C ALA A 69 -7.21 10.60 -11.71
N ARG A 70 -6.01 11.14 -11.48
CA ARG A 70 -5.59 12.44 -12.02
C ARG A 70 -5.52 12.46 -13.55
N THR A 71 -5.04 11.38 -14.15
CA THR A 71 -4.92 11.29 -15.61
C THR A 71 -6.27 11.06 -16.26
N TRP A 72 -7.15 10.28 -15.64
CA TRP A 72 -8.55 10.10 -16.04
C TRP A 72 -9.28 11.44 -16.07
N ASP A 73 -9.25 12.20 -14.98
CA ASP A 73 -9.92 13.50 -14.89
C ASP A 73 -9.35 14.50 -15.90
N ARG A 74 -8.03 14.45 -16.15
CA ARG A 74 -7.41 15.30 -17.19
C ARG A 74 -7.86 14.91 -18.59
N PHE A 75 -7.93 13.61 -18.89
CA PHE A 75 -8.36 13.10 -20.18
C PHE A 75 -9.81 13.48 -20.48
N THR A 76 -10.69 13.34 -19.49
CA THR A 76 -12.12 13.66 -19.62
C THR A 76 -12.41 15.16 -19.47
N SER A 77 -11.39 15.98 -19.19
CA SER A 77 -11.56 17.40 -18.87
C SER A 77 -12.61 17.57 -17.76
N ALA A 78 -12.42 16.84 -16.66
CA ALA A 78 -13.31 16.85 -15.52
C ALA A 78 -13.58 18.28 -15.03
N PRO A 79 -14.82 18.57 -14.58
CA PRO A 79 -15.16 19.89 -14.07
C PRO A 79 -14.30 20.20 -12.84
N SER A 80 -14.02 21.49 -12.62
CA SER A 80 -13.26 21.94 -11.45
C SER A 80 -14.01 21.75 -10.13
N ARG A 81 -15.32 21.55 -10.18
CA ARG A 81 -16.20 21.26 -9.04
C ARG A 81 -17.29 20.29 -9.46
N GLY A 82 -17.63 19.38 -8.54
CA GLY A 82 -18.68 18.38 -8.75
C GLY A 82 -18.24 17.25 -9.68
N SER A 83 -19.24 16.55 -10.23
CA SER A 83 -19.05 15.40 -11.10
C SER A 83 -19.98 15.48 -12.29
N ARG A 84 -19.68 14.70 -13.32
CA ARG A 84 -20.61 14.42 -14.41
C ARG A 84 -20.53 12.95 -14.81
N PRO A 85 -21.55 12.40 -15.47
CA PRO A 85 -21.44 11.12 -16.13
C PRO A 85 -20.32 11.12 -17.17
N ALA A 86 -19.55 10.03 -17.23
CA ALA A 86 -18.61 9.78 -18.31
C ALA A 86 -19.38 9.58 -19.62
N THR A 87 -18.90 10.18 -20.70
CA THR A 87 -19.53 10.03 -22.01
C THR A 87 -19.28 8.63 -22.57
N PRO A 88 -20.15 8.11 -23.47
CA PRO A 88 -19.93 6.82 -24.10
C PRO A 88 -18.60 6.70 -24.85
N ARG A 89 -18.10 7.82 -25.40
CA ARG A 89 -16.79 7.85 -26.07
C ARG A 89 -15.64 7.66 -25.07
N GLU A 90 -15.70 8.33 -23.92
CA GLU A 90 -14.68 8.22 -22.88
C GLU A 90 -14.62 6.81 -22.30
N LEU A 91 -15.78 6.20 -22.07
CA LEU A 91 -15.88 4.83 -21.59
C LEU A 91 -15.31 3.83 -22.59
N ARG A 92 -15.66 3.94 -23.88
CA ARG A 92 -15.06 3.08 -24.92
C ARG A 92 -13.55 3.21 -24.99
N ILE A 93 -13.00 4.42 -24.83
CA ILE A 93 -11.54 4.63 -24.83
C ILE A 93 -10.91 3.95 -23.62
N LEU A 94 -11.50 4.12 -22.43
CA LEU A 94 -11.01 3.48 -21.21
C LEU A 94 -11.06 1.95 -21.32
N GLU A 95 -12.19 1.39 -21.76
CA GLU A 95 -12.36 -0.05 -21.98
C GLU A 95 -11.32 -0.60 -22.95
N ARG A 96 -11.13 0.05 -24.11
CA ARG A 96 -10.14 -0.39 -25.11
C ARG A 96 -8.71 -0.37 -24.56
N HIS A 97 -8.36 0.62 -23.76
CA HIS A 97 -7.04 0.66 -23.14
C HIS A 97 -6.88 -0.41 -22.05
N LEU A 98 -7.92 -0.67 -21.25
CA LEU A 98 -7.91 -1.75 -20.26
C LEU A 98 -7.79 -3.12 -20.94
N GLU A 99 -8.60 -3.40 -21.96
CA GLU A 99 -8.55 -4.63 -22.76
C GLU A 99 -7.16 -4.85 -23.37
N ALA A 100 -6.61 -3.83 -24.05
CA ALA A 100 -5.30 -3.93 -24.68
C ALA A 100 -4.18 -4.15 -23.66
N SER A 101 -4.26 -3.47 -22.50
CA SER A 101 -3.28 -3.60 -21.43
C SER A 101 -3.33 -5.00 -20.80
N ILE A 102 -4.54 -5.52 -20.53
CA ILE A 102 -4.72 -6.88 -19.99
C ILE A 102 -4.25 -7.94 -20.98
N ALA A 103 -4.59 -7.81 -22.26
CA ALA A 103 -4.15 -8.73 -23.31
C ALA A 103 -2.62 -8.79 -23.39
N ALA A 104 -1.95 -7.62 -23.35
CA ALA A 104 -0.49 -7.55 -23.37
C ALA A 104 0.16 -8.27 -22.18
N ASP A 105 -0.43 -8.21 -20.98
CA ASP A 105 0.06 -8.93 -19.80
C ASP A 105 -0.16 -10.44 -19.91
N VAL A 106 -1.32 -10.88 -20.46
CA VAL A 106 -1.60 -12.29 -20.70
C VAL A 106 -0.61 -12.87 -21.70
N ASP A 107 -0.34 -12.15 -22.80
CA ASP A 107 0.63 -12.55 -23.81
C ASP A 107 2.05 -12.59 -23.24
N ALA A 108 2.41 -11.66 -22.35
CA ALA A 108 3.71 -11.63 -21.68
C ALA A 108 3.88 -12.77 -20.64
N GLY A 109 2.85 -13.03 -19.83
CA GLY A 109 2.83 -14.13 -18.85
C GLY A 109 2.77 -15.51 -19.52
N SER A 110 2.32 -15.57 -20.77
CA SER A 110 2.33 -16.80 -21.57
C SER A 110 3.71 -17.14 -22.12
N ASN A 111 4.74 -16.28 -22.02
CA ASN A 111 6.05 -16.56 -22.64
C ASN A 111 7.31 -15.80 -22.14
N THR A 112 7.41 -15.19 -20.94
CA THR A 112 8.76 -14.81 -20.44
C THR A 112 8.90 -14.50 -18.92
N PRO A 113 9.94 -15.04 -18.24
CA PRO A 113 10.33 -14.66 -16.86
C PRO A 113 10.59 -13.15 -16.64
N LEU A 114 10.87 -12.40 -17.70
CA LEU A 114 11.15 -10.97 -17.64
C LEU A 114 9.89 -10.12 -17.36
N GLY A 115 8.71 -10.59 -17.78
CA GLY A 115 7.44 -9.91 -17.53
C GLY A 115 7.15 -9.81 -16.03
N ASP A 116 7.34 -10.91 -15.31
CA ASP A 116 7.13 -11.01 -13.87
C ASP A 116 8.11 -10.12 -13.10
N VAL A 117 9.39 -10.13 -13.47
CA VAL A 117 10.43 -9.27 -12.86
C VAL A 117 10.12 -7.78 -13.07
N ILE A 118 9.62 -7.40 -14.25
CA ILE A 118 9.23 -6.02 -14.53
C ILE A 118 7.99 -5.62 -13.73
N ALA A 119 6.99 -6.51 -13.60
CA ALA A 119 5.79 -6.26 -12.80
C ALA A 119 6.15 -6.08 -11.32
N GLU A 120 6.95 -7.00 -10.76
CA GLU A 120 7.44 -6.92 -9.38
C GLU A 120 8.25 -5.63 -9.15
N HIS A 121 9.16 -5.29 -10.07
CA HIS A 121 9.94 -4.07 -9.98
C HIS A 121 9.05 -2.82 -9.98
N ARG A 122 7.99 -2.78 -10.80
CA ARG A 122 7.05 -1.66 -10.84
C ARG A 122 6.27 -1.53 -9.53
N ASP A 123 5.81 -2.64 -8.96
CA ASP A 123 5.12 -2.66 -7.66
C ASP A 123 6.03 -2.21 -6.51
N LEU A 124 7.29 -2.64 -6.52
CA LEU A 124 8.31 -2.19 -5.57
C LEU A 124 8.59 -0.68 -5.69
N VAL A 125 8.71 -0.15 -6.91
CA VAL A 125 8.93 1.29 -7.15
C VAL A 125 7.71 2.12 -6.72
N ALA A 126 6.50 1.66 -7.00
CA ALA A 126 5.27 2.32 -6.55
C ALA A 126 5.19 2.38 -5.03
N THR A 127 5.49 1.26 -4.35
CA THR A 127 5.48 1.16 -2.88
C THR A 127 6.52 2.09 -2.24
N ARG A 128 7.77 2.10 -2.77
CA ARG A 128 8.83 3.00 -2.29
C ARG A 128 8.46 4.47 -2.39
N ARG A 129 7.73 4.89 -3.43
CA ARG A 129 7.25 6.27 -3.57
C ARG A 129 6.21 6.65 -2.52
N VAL A 130 5.31 5.73 -2.19
CA VAL A 130 4.31 5.93 -1.12
C VAL A 130 4.98 6.04 0.24
N VAL A 131 5.91 5.13 0.55
CA VAL A 131 6.68 5.15 1.81
C VAL A 131 7.48 6.45 1.93
N ARG A 132 8.18 6.87 0.88
CA ARG A 132 8.93 8.15 0.88
C ARG A 132 8.03 9.36 1.09
N ARG A 133 6.84 9.40 0.48
CA ARG A 133 5.88 10.48 0.71
C ARG A 133 5.34 10.49 2.13
N ARG A 134 5.08 9.32 2.72
CA ARG A 134 4.64 9.21 4.12
C ARG A 134 5.73 9.66 5.08
N ALA A 135 6.98 9.27 4.83
CA ALA A 135 8.14 9.74 5.60
C ALA A 135 8.35 11.25 5.48
N ALA A 136 8.16 11.83 4.28
CA ALA A 136 8.25 13.27 4.06
C ALA A 136 7.05 14.06 4.62
N ALA A 137 5.93 13.40 4.90
CA ALA A 137 4.73 14.01 5.49
C ALA A 137 4.63 13.78 7.01
N GLN A 138 5.54 13.00 7.60
CA GLN A 138 5.63 12.91 9.06
C GLN A 138 6.27 14.21 9.58
N PRO A 139 5.64 14.89 10.56
CA PRO A 139 6.25 16.04 11.21
C PRO A 139 7.60 15.60 11.76
N SER A 140 8.61 16.45 11.63
CA SER A 140 9.92 16.12 12.17
C SER A 140 9.79 15.95 13.70
N LEU A 141 10.71 15.20 14.30
CA LEU A 141 10.76 15.08 15.76
C LEU A 141 10.81 16.46 16.45
N ALA A 142 11.45 17.43 15.81
CA ALA A 142 11.48 18.81 16.29
C ALA A 142 10.09 19.49 16.26
N ASP A 143 9.31 19.25 15.21
CA ASP A 143 7.94 19.78 15.09
C ASP A 143 7.01 19.16 16.14
N ALA A 144 7.11 17.84 16.35
CA ALA A 144 6.34 17.13 17.37
C ALA A 144 6.68 17.60 18.81
N ILE A 145 7.96 17.87 19.09
CA ILE A 145 8.40 18.42 20.38
C ILE A 145 7.89 19.85 20.58
N ALA A 146 7.92 20.68 19.53
CA ALA A 146 7.39 22.04 19.58
C ALA A 146 5.88 22.06 19.83
N GLU A 147 5.13 21.17 19.17
CA GLU A 147 3.69 21.02 19.37
C GLU A 147 3.34 20.57 20.79
N HIS A 148 4.09 19.62 21.36
CA HIS A 148 3.91 19.18 22.74
C HIS A 148 4.19 20.31 23.74
N ARG A 149 5.23 21.13 23.52
CA ARG A 149 5.50 22.29 24.38
C ARG A 149 4.39 23.33 24.30
N ALA A 150 3.89 23.62 23.10
CA ALA A 150 2.77 24.55 22.90
C ALA A 150 1.44 24.05 23.50
N LEU A 151 1.25 22.72 23.61
CA LEU A 151 0.12 22.13 24.35
C LEU A 151 0.30 22.27 25.86
N ALA A 152 1.50 22.03 26.38
CA ALA A 152 1.81 22.18 27.80
C ALA A 152 1.66 23.63 28.28
N ASP A 153 2.11 24.60 27.49
CA ASP A 153 1.97 26.02 27.80
C ASP A 153 0.50 26.47 27.81
N ARG A 154 -0.33 25.92 26.90
CA ARG A 154 -1.79 26.18 26.91
C ARG A 154 -2.47 25.63 28.16
N SER A 155 -2.12 24.41 28.57
CA SER A 155 -2.65 23.83 29.81
C SER A 155 -2.17 24.56 31.07
N ALA A 156 -1.01 25.21 31.04
CA ALA A 156 -0.54 26.05 32.15
C ALA A 156 -1.33 27.36 32.28
N LEU A 157 -1.81 27.92 31.16
CA LEU A 157 -2.63 29.14 31.15
C LEU A 157 -4.10 28.89 31.51
N GLU A 158 -4.60 27.67 31.32
CA GLU A 158 -5.96 27.25 31.71
C GLU A 158 -6.07 26.85 33.21
N GLY A 159 -4.96 26.90 33.95
CA GLY A 159 -4.83 26.41 35.34
C GLY A 159 -5.04 27.45 36.45
N GLU A 160 -5.58 28.64 36.18
CA GLU A 160 -5.99 29.59 37.24
C GLU A 160 -7.49 29.46 37.54
N HIS A 161 -7.85 28.50 38.39
CA HIS A 161 -9.10 28.52 39.16
C HIS A 161 -8.85 27.99 40.58
N GLU A 162 -8.87 28.95 41.51
CA GLU A 162 -9.28 28.87 42.92
C GLU A 162 -8.80 27.69 43.78
N VAL A 163 -7.91 28.01 44.73
CA VAL A 163 -7.48 27.11 45.82
C VAL A 163 -8.21 27.50 47.11
N PRO A 164 -9.20 26.71 47.60
CA PRO A 164 -9.59 26.76 49.00
C PRO A 164 -8.66 25.89 49.85
N GLN A 165 -8.11 26.50 50.90
CA GLN A 165 -7.36 25.82 51.95
C GLN A 165 -8.29 24.92 52.79
N GLU A 166 -7.98 23.63 52.89
CA GLU A 166 -8.25 22.84 54.10
C GLU A 166 -7.44 21.52 54.10
N ALA A 167 -6.74 21.28 55.20
CA ALA A 167 -5.93 20.09 55.46
C ALA A 167 -6.72 19.06 56.32
N PRO A 168 -6.17 17.89 56.68
CA PRO A 168 -5.87 16.77 55.80
C PRO A 168 -6.49 15.48 56.37
N ARG A 169 -7.41 14.78 55.66
CA ARG A 169 -7.83 13.42 56.07
C ARG A 169 -8.10 12.48 54.89
N ARG A 170 -7.22 11.46 54.81
CA ARG A 170 -7.40 10.10 54.27
C ARG A 170 -7.69 9.94 52.76
N ARG A 171 -6.63 9.64 52.00
CA ARG A 171 -6.71 8.88 50.74
C ARG A 171 -6.20 7.43 50.94
N ARG A 172 -7.05 6.46 50.59
CA ARG A 172 -6.78 5.26 49.76
C ARG A 172 -8.17 4.81 49.28
N GLY A 173 -8.60 4.87 48.03
CA GLY A 173 -7.87 4.89 46.76
C GLY A 173 -8.29 3.67 45.94
N THR A 174 -9.56 3.60 45.53
CA THR A 174 -10.09 2.63 44.57
C THR A 174 -9.59 3.00 43.17
N GLY A 175 -8.40 2.52 42.84
CA GLY A 175 -7.84 2.60 41.49
C GLY A 175 -8.46 1.54 40.59
N VAL A 176 -9.09 1.95 39.50
CA VAL A 176 -9.36 1.05 38.37
C VAL A 176 -8.00 0.64 37.81
N ARG A 177 -7.60 -0.62 38.07
CA ARG A 177 -6.40 -1.20 37.47
C ARG A 177 -6.69 -1.47 36.00
N LEU A 178 -6.10 -0.68 35.12
CA LEU A 178 -6.00 -1.06 33.71
C LEU A 178 -5.15 -2.33 33.60
N PRO A 179 -5.49 -3.28 32.72
CA PRO A 179 -4.68 -4.48 32.47
C PRO A 179 -3.25 -4.11 32.05
N ASP A 180 -2.26 -4.90 32.47
CA ASP A 180 -0.83 -4.60 32.24
C ASP A 180 -0.47 -4.43 30.75
N TRP A 181 -1.21 -5.04 29.82
CA TRP A 181 -1.03 -4.91 28.38
C TRP A 181 -1.51 -3.57 27.78
N MET A 182 -2.13 -2.71 28.60
CA MET A 182 -2.68 -1.40 28.22
C MET A 182 -1.93 -0.23 28.88
N ARG A 183 -0.84 -0.50 29.61
CA ARG A 183 0.02 0.56 30.15
C ARG A 183 0.92 1.14 29.05
N PRO A 184 1.03 2.48 28.92
CA PRO A 184 2.00 3.09 28.03
C PRO A 184 3.42 2.70 28.45
N ILE A 185 4.19 2.09 27.55
CA ILE A 185 5.57 1.69 27.78
C ILE A 185 6.43 2.97 27.86
N GLY A 186 6.97 3.28 29.03
CA GLY A 186 7.66 4.54 29.32
C GLY A 186 9.17 4.52 29.10
N SER A 187 9.76 3.35 28.83
CA SER A 187 11.20 3.15 28.62
C SER A 187 11.46 2.15 27.49
N ILE A 188 12.58 2.31 26.78
CA ILE A 188 13.09 1.36 25.79
C ILE A 188 13.36 -0.02 26.42
N GLU A 189 13.81 -0.06 27.67
CA GLU A 189 14.10 -1.32 28.37
C GLU A 189 12.80 -2.11 28.65
N ASP A 190 11.70 -1.41 28.94
CA ASP A 190 10.38 -2.02 29.12
C ASP A 190 9.83 -2.60 27.80
N TYR A 191 10.16 -1.98 26.67
CA TYR A 191 9.79 -2.46 25.34
C TYR A 191 10.54 -3.75 24.97
N GLU A 192 11.85 -3.79 25.23
CA GLU A 192 12.67 -4.97 24.98
C GLU A 192 12.24 -6.17 25.85
N LEU A 193 11.88 -5.91 27.11
CA LEU A 193 11.29 -6.91 28.01
C LEU A 193 9.95 -7.45 27.50
N ALA A 194 9.09 -6.58 26.96
CA ALA A 194 7.80 -6.98 26.39
C ALA A 194 7.97 -7.84 25.14
N ILE A 195 8.92 -7.53 24.26
CA ILE A 195 9.24 -8.34 23.08
C ILE A 195 9.78 -9.72 23.48
N ALA A 196 10.69 -9.78 24.44
CA ALA A 196 11.24 -11.04 24.93
C ALA A 196 10.14 -11.95 25.52
N GLU A 197 9.12 -11.38 26.17
CA GLU A 197 7.99 -12.14 26.69
C GLU A 197 7.07 -12.68 25.58
N VAL A 198 6.83 -11.89 24.52
CA VAL A 198 6.06 -12.35 23.35
C VAL A 198 6.79 -13.50 22.64
N ASP A 199 8.11 -13.44 22.52
CA ASP A 199 8.90 -14.52 21.92
C ASP A 199 8.88 -15.78 22.77
N ARG A 200 8.95 -15.66 24.11
CA ARG A 200 8.74 -16.80 25.03
C ARG A 200 7.36 -17.43 24.88
N GLN A 201 6.32 -16.62 24.69
CA GLN A 201 4.95 -17.11 24.50
C GLN A 201 4.76 -17.79 23.13
N ARG A 202 5.42 -17.29 22.07
CA ARG A 202 5.42 -17.93 20.75
C ARG A 202 6.09 -19.29 20.75
N VAL A 203 7.21 -19.45 21.48
CA VAL A 203 7.86 -20.74 21.69
C VAL A 203 6.93 -21.70 22.46
N ARG A 204 6.29 -21.22 23.53
CA ARG A 204 5.35 -22.01 24.34
C ARG A 204 4.12 -22.48 23.54
N LEU A 205 3.63 -21.67 22.59
CA LEU A 205 2.46 -21.97 21.76
C LEU A 205 2.80 -22.74 20.48
N GLY A 206 4.08 -23.12 20.26
CA GLY A 206 4.50 -23.88 19.08
C GLY A 206 4.39 -23.10 17.76
N LEU A 207 4.40 -21.77 17.81
CA LEU A 207 4.22 -20.87 16.66
C LEU A 207 5.54 -20.46 15.98
N VAL A 208 6.66 -21.12 16.30
CA VAL A 208 7.93 -20.92 15.60
C VAL A 208 7.97 -21.87 14.40
N GLY A 209 7.43 -21.40 13.27
CA GLY A 209 7.62 -22.02 11.97
C GLY A 209 8.75 -21.31 11.21
N ASP A 210 9.67 -22.11 10.67
CA ASP A 210 10.88 -21.72 9.95
C ASP A 210 10.71 -20.57 8.95
N THR A 211 11.38 -19.45 9.23
CA THR A 211 11.83 -18.50 8.21
C THR A 211 13.36 -18.36 8.24
N ALA A 212 14.04 -19.49 8.35
CA ALA A 212 15.43 -19.63 7.91
C ALA A 212 15.45 -20.80 6.93
N GLY A 213 15.51 -20.51 5.63
CA GLY A 213 15.72 -21.54 4.61
C GLY A 213 17.04 -22.29 4.87
N PRO A 214 17.15 -23.56 4.46
CA PRO A 214 18.33 -24.36 4.73
C PRO A 214 19.54 -23.75 4.02
N LEU A 215 20.58 -23.43 4.81
CA LEU A 215 21.94 -23.30 4.30
C LEU A 215 22.32 -24.64 3.67
N ALA A 216 22.74 -24.59 2.41
CA ALA A 216 23.29 -25.74 1.70
C ALA A 216 24.42 -26.35 2.52
N ALA A 217 24.22 -27.60 2.96
CA ALA A 217 25.29 -28.44 3.43
C ALA A 217 26.12 -28.84 2.20
N GLU A 218 27.42 -28.58 2.27
CA GLU A 218 28.40 -29.11 1.34
C GLU A 218 28.41 -30.64 1.42
N ASP A 219 28.27 -31.31 0.28
CA ASP A 219 28.52 -32.73 0.13
C ASP A 219 30.04 -33.00 0.14
N PRO A 220 30.58 -33.83 1.05
CA PRO A 220 31.92 -34.35 0.92
C PRO A 220 31.95 -35.66 0.14
N ALA A 221 32.82 -35.69 -0.87
CA ALA A 221 33.54 -36.86 -1.36
C ALA A 221 32.74 -37.99 -2.07
N VAL A 222 32.65 -37.90 -3.40
CA VAL A 222 32.69 -39.09 -4.26
C VAL A 222 34.12 -39.25 -4.77
N ALA A 223 34.78 -40.30 -4.27
CA ALA A 223 36.14 -40.69 -4.60
C ALA A 223 36.28 -41.06 -6.08
N VAL A 224 37.32 -40.50 -6.70
CA VAL A 224 37.88 -40.90 -7.98
C VAL A 224 38.96 -41.95 -7.68
N ASP A 225 38.75 -43.19 -8.15
CA ASP A 225 39.79 -44.19 -8.47
C ASP A 225 39.05 -45.36 -9.15
N GLY A 226 39.48 -46.01 -10.23
CA GLY A 226 40.67 -45.97 -11.05
C GLY A 226 40.47 -47.02 -12.15
N ASP A 227 40.87 -46.66 -13.37
CA ASP A 227 41.39 -47.48 -14.48
C ASP A 227 41.26 -49.03 -14.47
N THR A 228 40.67 -49.59 -15.53
CA THR A 228 41.31 -50.52 -16.50
C THR A 228 40.32 -51.52 -17.12
N ARG A 229 40.13 -51.45 -18.45
CA ARG A 229 40.44 -52.52 -19.43
C ARG A 229 39.72 -52.30 -20.78
N ARG A 230 40.56 -52.04 -21.79
CA ARG A 230 40.31 -52.19 -23.23
C ARG A 230 39.66 -53.54 -23.58
N PRO A 231 38.89 -53.60 -24.67
CA PRO A 231 38.88 -54.77 -25.54
C PRO A 231 39.76 -54.53 -26.78
N VAL A 232 40.64 -55.50 -27.05
CA VAL A 232 41.38 -55.66 -28.31
C VAL A 232 40.68 -56.75 -29.12
N ALA A 233 40.33 -56.40 -30.36
CA ALA A 233 40.25 -57.20 -31.59
C ALA A 233 39.39 -58.49 -31.59
N HIS A 234 38.88 -59.03 -32.70
CA HIS A 234 39.10 -58.88 -34.13
C HIS A 234 37.77 -59.10 -34.86
#